data_AF-A0A2T1E0D6-F1
#
_entry.id   AF-A0A2T1E0D6-F1
#
_cell.length_a   1.000
_cell.length_b   1.000
_cell.length_c   1.000
_cell.angle_alpha   90.00
_cell.angle_beta   90.00
_cell.angle_gamma   90.00
#
_symmetry.space_group_name_H-M   'P 1'
#
loop_
_entity.id
_entity.type
_entity.pdbx_description
1 polymer ?
#
loop_
_entity_poly.entity_id
_entity_poly.type
_entity_poly.pdbx_seq_one_letter_code
_entity_poly.pdbx_strand_id
1 'polypeptide(L)'
;MAKRNAYVDLDLNGSQLTAGLVRSPSVSHVVVRQCVLNGSYDSNGQPNALGAGSGLSVVLAASSSTPFTLAFAAGYDAYGCLDYVGQFTSSQTISGLTANATQLFIYVDRNPSTGALTFGFTTQGYIYQFKQTIASPAATFHWFDLTTFTMKTYTGSAFVPVQRVIIGEVATNATSVTNVITYAYRGHFASNWIAVAANTVYTVNHNLGVQLASASGNLQFWTSATGSEGDAVLATPSVYFNAKYYGYQTNNAVSAAWKLLQFATKDFVLLDTSNNWQTTGYYQVRMTRGW
;
A
#
# COMPACT_ATOMS: atom_id res chain seq x y z
N MET A 1 -15.98 -59.54 -13.55
CA MET A 1 -15.09 -58.49 -13.01
C MET A 1 -15.72 -57.14 -13.30
N ALA A 2 -16.31 -56.49 -12.30
CA ALA A 2 -16.71 -55.09 -12.39
C ALA A 2 -16.38 -54.46 -11.03
N LYS A 3 -15.37 -53.59 -11.02
CA LYS A 3 -14.95 -52.84 -9.82
C LYS A 3 -16.03 -51.80 -9.53
N ARG A 4 -16.69 -51.91 -8.36
CA ARG A 4 -17.54 -50.85 -7.82
C ARG A 4 -16.64 -49.72 -7.32
N ASN A 5 -16.80 -48.53 -7.90
CA ASN A 5 -16.30 -47.30 -7.32
C ASN A 5 -17.16 -47.00 -6.08
N ALA A 6 -16.53 -46.84 -4.92
CA ALA A 6 -17.19 -46.32 -3.73
C ALA A 6 -17.39 -44.82 -3.90
N TYR A 7 -18.62 -44.42 -4.25
CA TYR A 7 -19.09 -43.08 -3.94
C TYR A 7 -19.55 -43.09 -2.49
N VAL A 8 -19.06 -42.14 -1.69
CA VAL A 8 -19.63 -41.84 -0.38
C VAL A 8 -20.91 -41.05 -0.66
N ASP A 9 -22.05 -41.70 -0.52
CA ASP A 9 -23.34 -41.00 -0.46
C ASP A 9 -23.38 -40.22 0.85
N LEU A 10 -23.49 -38.89 0.74
CA LEU A 10 -23.85 -38.04 1.87
C LEU A 10 -25.32 -38.31 2.19
N ASP A 11 -25.56 -39.14 3.20
CA ASP A 11 -26.89 -39.42 3.74
C ASP A 11 -27.44 -38.14 4.41
N LEU A 12 -28.40 -37.48 3.76
CA LEU A 12 -29.10 -36.29 4.27
C LEU A 12 -30.34 -36.66 5.10
N ASN A 13 -30.35 -37.83 5.74
CA ASN A 13 -31.41 -38.19 6.68
C ASN A 13 -31.09 -37.70 8.10
N GLY A 14 -31.58 -36.50 8.43
CA GLY A 14 -31.90 -36.14 9.83
C GLY A 14 -31.04 -35.08 10.52
N SER A 15 -30.06 -34.48 9.85
CA SER A 15 -29.38 -33.27 10.34
C SER A 15 -29.56 -32.16 9.33
N GLN A 16 -30.61 -31.36 9.48
CA GLN A 16 -30.65 -30.07 8.82
C GLN A 16 -29.49 -29.25 9.38
N LEU A 17 -28.44 -29.05 8.57
CA LEU A 17 -27.55 -27.91 8.77
C LEU A 17 -28.45 -26.68 8.85
N THR A 18 -28.59 -26.13 10.04
CA THR A 18 -29.36 -24.91 10.30
C THR A 18 -28.96 -23.88 9.25
N ALA A 19 -29.92 -23.39 8.47
CA ALA A 19 -29.73 -22.37 7.45
C ALA A 19 -29.40 -21.00 8.08
N GLY A 20 -28.36 -20.96 8.91
CA GLY A 20 -27.97 -19.83 9.74
C GLY A 20 -26.55 -19.33 9.47
N LEU A 21 -25.71 -20.01 8.68
CA LEU A 21 -24.37 -19.54 8.33
C LEU A 21 -23.80 -20.26 7.08
N VAL A 22 -24.60 -20.46 6.03
CA VAL A 22 -23.99 -20.68 4.70
C VAL A 22 -23.68 -19.31 4.11
N ARG A 23 -22.63 -18.67 4.62
CA ARG A 23 -21.99 -17.60 3.88
C ARG A 23 -21.43 -18.29 2.65
N SER A 24 -21.95 -17.99 1.45
CA SER A 24 -21.20 -18.30 0.24
C SER A 24 -19.78 -17.80 0.49
N PRO A 25 -18.72 -18.61 0.31
CA PRO A 25 -17.40 -18.05 0.22
C PRO A 25 -17.46 -17.17 -1.02
N SER A 26 -17.79 -15.89 -0.84
CA SER A 26 -17.45 -14.84 -1.78
C SER A 26 -16.03 -15.18 -2.17
N VAL A 27 -15.81 -15.57 -3.43
CA VAL A 27 -14.50 -15.99 -3.94
C VAL A 27 -13.54 -14.93 -3.44
N SER A 28 -12.78 -15.31 -2.41
CA SER A 28 -12.10 -14.37 -1.55
C SER A 28 -10.91 -13.92 -2.35
N HIS A 29 -11.10 -12.93 -3.22
CA HIS A 29 -10.01 -12.03 -3.53
C HIS A 29 -9.39 -11.72 -2.17
N VAL A 30 -8.10 -12.03 -2.03
CA VAL A 30 -7.33 -11.57 -0.88
C VAL A 30 -7.50 -10.05 -0.91
N VAL A 31 -8.43 -9.56 -0.09
CA VAL A 31 -8.57 -8.14 0.15
C VAL A 31 -7.26 -7.83 0.85
N VAL A 32 -6.40 -7.07 0.16
CA VAL A 32 -5.14 -6.64 0.74
C VAL A 32 -5.48 -5.98 2.07
N ARG A 33 -5.01 -6.59 3.15
CA ARG A 33 -5.47 -6.24 4.49
C ARG A 33 -4.82 -4.92 4.88
N GLN A 34 -5.45 -4.17 5.79
CA GLN A 34 -4.84 -2.98 6.37
C GLN A 34 -4.41 -1.93 5.31
N CYS A 35 -5.31 -1.61 4.38
CA CYS A 35 -5.02 -0.64 3.34
C CYS A 35 -6.27 0.04 2.79
N VAL A 36 -6.04 1.09 2.00
CA VAL A 36 -7.07 1.69 1.14
C VAL A 36 -7.29 0.74 -0.03
N LEU A 37 -8.53 0.32 -0.30
CA LEU A 37 -8.87 -0.61 -1.37
C LEU A 37 -9.22 0.10 -2.68
N ASN A 38 -9.88 1.26 -2.58
CA ASN A 38 -10.40 2.00 -3.72
C ASN A 38 -10.58 3.49 -3.37
N GLY A 39 -10.54 4.34 -4.39
CA GLY A 39 -10.82 5.77 -4.32
C GLY A 39 -10.71 6.39 -5.70
N SER A 40 -10.67 7.71 -5.78
CA SER A 40 -10.43 8.41 -7.04
C SER A 40 -8.98 8.23 -7.53
N TYR A 41 -8.81 8.34 -8.85
CA TYR A 41 -7.52 8.33 -9.52
C TYR A 41 -7.31 9.62 -10.30
N ASP A 42 -6.05 10.02 -10.51
CA ASP A 42 -5.68 11.11 -11.40
C ASP A 42 -5.65 10.66 -12.86
N SER A 43 -5.32 11.57 -13.78
CA SER A 43 -5.20 11.28 -15.21
C SER A 43 -4.09 10.28 -15.55
N ASN A 44 -3.14 10.05 -14.63
CA ASN A 44 -2.06 9.07 -14.77
C ASN A 44 -2.42 7.72 -14.11
N GLY A 45 -3.65 7.55 -13.64
CA GLY A 45 -4.08 6.34 -12.94
C GLY A 45 -3.48 6.20 -11.53
N GLN A 46 -2.99 7.28 -10.93
CA GLN A 46 -2.45 7.28 -9.57
C GLN A 46 -3.52 7.67 -8.53
N PRO A 47 -3.51 7.07 -7.33
CA PRO A 47 -4.39 7.45 -6.23
C PRO A 47 -4.38 8.95 -5.92
N ASN A 48 -5.57 9.58 -5.87
CA ASN A 48 -5.68 11.02 -5.63
C ASN A 48 -6.87 11.43 -4.73
N ALA A 49 -7.40 10.51 -3.91
CA ALA A 49 -8.56 10.80 -3.06
C ALA A 49 -8.35 11.91 -2.03
N LEU A 50 -7.13 12.23 -1.62
CA LEU A 50 -6.87 13.35 -0.72
C LEU A 50 -6.43 14.58 -1.50
N GLY A 51 -7.07 15.71 -1.25
CA GLY A 51 -6.70 17.02 -1.79
C GLY A 51 -6.67 18.10 -0.71
N ALA A 52 -5.93 19.19 -0.96
CA ALA A 52 -5.94 20.35 -0.06
C ALA A 52 -7.34 20.96 0.00
N GLY A 53 -7.84 21.20 1.21
CA GLY A 53 -9.06 21.96 1.45
C GLY A 53 -8.78 23.43 1.72
N SER A 54 -9.79 24.16 2.18
CA SER A 54 -9.62 25.54 2.64
C SER A 54 -8.88 25.59 3.98
N GLY A 55 -7.84 26.42 4.07
CA GLY A 55 -7.07 26.58 5.30
C GLY A 55 -6.31 25.32 5.72
N LEU A 56 -6.27 25.04 7.02
CA LEU A 56 -5.67 23.83 7.61
C LEU A 56 -6.64 22.64 7.55
N SER A 57 -7.06 22.29 6.33
CA SER A 57 -7.95 21.16 6.08
C SER A 57 -7.59 20.38 4.81
N VAL A 58 -8.01 19.12 4.78
CA VAL A 58 -7.91 18.22 3.63
C VAL A 58 -9.29 17.72 3.27
N VAL A 59 -9.56 17.61 1.98
CA VAL A 59 -10.78 17.00 1.45
C VAL A 59 -10.46 15.58 1.02
N LEU A 60 -11.25 14.62 1.50
CA LEU A 60 -11.32 13.28 0.95
C LEU A 60 -12.41 13.27 -0.13
N ALA A 61 -12.03 13.04 -1.39
CA ALA A 61 -12.95 12.85 -2.49
C ALA A 61 -13.55 11.44 -2.43
N ALA A 62 -14.88 11.37 -2.38
CA ALA A 62 -15.62 10.13 -2.48
C ALA A 62 -17.02 10.38 -3.05
N SER A 63 -17.56 9.39 -3.76
CA SER A 63 -18.92 9.42 -4.30
C SER A 63 -19.54 8.02 -4.25
N SER A 64 -20.83 7.90 -4.54
CA SER A 64 -21.49 6.60 -4.66
C SER A 64 -20.94 5.75 -5.82
N SER A 65 -20.51 6.39 -6.92
CA SER A 65 -19.89 5.71 -8.08
C SER A 65 -18.40 5.42 -7.89
N THR A 66 -17.73 6.16 -7.01
CA THR A 66 -16.31 5.98 -6.68
C THR A 66 -16.13 6.13 -5.18
N PRO A 67 -16.53 5.10 -4.40
CA PRO A 67 -16.41 5.16 -2.95
C PRO A 67 -14.95 5.08 -2.52
N PHE A 68 -14.63 5.75 -1.42
CA PHE A 68 -13.34 5.58 -0.75
C PHE A 68 -13.47 4.40 0.22
N THR A 69 -12.84 3.27 -0.12
CA THR A 69 -13.04 1.99 0.56
C THR A 69 -11.77 1.56 1.27
N LEU A 70 -11.91 1.04 2.49
CA LEU A 70 -10.81 0.68 3.39
C LEU A 70 -10.99 -0.74 3.91
N ALA A 71 -9.89 -1.48 4.08
CA ALA A 71 -9.84 -2.73 4.83
C ALA A 71 -9.09 -2.53 6.15
N PHE A 72 -9.76 -2.81 7.25
CA PHE A 72 -9.24 -2.73 8.62
C PHE A 72 -8.91 -4.13 9.11
N ALA A 73 -7.63 -4.41 9.37
CA ALA A 73 -7.23 -5.69 9.93
C ALA A 73 -7.52 -5.72 11.45
N ALA A 74 -8.17 -6.79 11.90
CA ALA A 74 -8.54 -7.01 13.30
C ALA A 74 -8.00 -8.34 13.84
N GLY A 75 -6.92 -8.83 13.23
CA GLY A 75 -6.23 -10.06 13.60
C GLY A 75 -6.85 -11.33 13.06
N TYR A 76 -7.04 -12.32 13.93
CA TYR A 76 -7.46 -13.66 13.55
C TYR A 76 -8.49 -14.23 14.54
N ASP A 77 -9.39 -15.06 14.03
CA ASP A 77 -10.33 -15.86 14.81
C ASP A 77 -10.26 -17.35 14.41
N ALA A 78 -11.19 -18.16 14.91
CA ALA A 78 -11.25 -19.59 14.61
C ALA A 78 -11.44 -19.92 13.11
N TYR A 79 -11.84 -18.93 12.30
CA TYR A 79 -12.10 -19.05 10.88
C TYR A 79 -11.00 -18.40 10.02
N GLY A 80 -9.94 -17.88 10.62
CA GLY A 80 -8.78 -17.31 9.94
C GLY A 80 -8.69 -15.79 10.09
N CYS A 81 -8.41 -15.09 8.99
CA CYS A 81 -8.22 -13.64 9.00
C CYS A 81 -9.54 -12.91 9.35
N LEU A 82 -9.50 -12.06 10.37
CA LEU A 82 -10.60 -11.17 10.73
C LEU A 82 -10.35 -9.77 10.16
N ASP A 83 -11.16 -9.36 9.20
CA ASP A 83 -11.08 -8.06 8.52
C ASP A 83 -12.44 -7.39 8.44
N TYR A 84 -12.45 -6.07 8.51
CA TYR A 84 -13.64 -5.25 8.32
C TYR A 84 -13.45 -4.31 7.14
N VAL A 85 -14.51 -4.11 6.37
CA VAL A 85 -14.54 -3.13 5.28
C VAL A 85 -15.39 -1.93 5.71
N GLY A 86 -14.88 -0.74 5.46
CA GLY A 86 -15.60 0.52 5.65
C GLY A 86 -15.49 1.38 4.40
N GLN A 87 -16.47 2.24 4.15
CA GLN A 87 -16.49 3.12 2.99
C GLN A 87 -17.07 4.49 3.30
N PHE A 88 -16.55 5.50 2.62
CA PHE A 88 -17.22 6.79 2.43
C PHE A 88 -17.78 6.85 1.01
N THR A 89 -19.05 7.23 0.88
CA THR A 89 -19.75 7.39 -0.41
C THR A 89 -20.04 8.87 -0.74
N SER A 90 -19.53 9.78 0.08
CA SER A 90 -19.58 11.22 -0.11
C SER A 90 -18.29 11.85 0.41
N SER A 91 -17.89 12.94 -0.22
CA SER A 91 -16.67 13.65 0.17
C SER A 91 -16.70 14.08 1.64
N GLN A 92 -15.54 13.99 2.29
CA GLN A 92 -15.36 14.34 3.70
C GLN A 92 -14.35 15.46 3.83
N THR A 93 -14.47 16.26 4.89
CA THR A 93 -13.48 17.30 5.22
C THR A 93 -12.82 16.97 6.55
N ILE A 94 -11.50 16.97 6.55
CA ILE A 94 -10.65 16.74 7.71
C ILE A 94 -10.05 18.09 8.08
N SER A 95 -10.57 18.71 9.13
CA SER A 95 -10.20 20.06 9.57
C SER A 95 -9.35 20.04 10.83
N GLY A 96 -8.74 21.18 11.14
CA GLY A 96 -7.98 21.38 12.38
C GLY A 96 -6.59 20.77 12.34
N LEU A 97 -6.02 20.61 11.14
CA LEU A 97 -4.66 20.12 10.99
C LEU A 97 -3.66 21.01 11.73
N THR A 98 -2.65 20.42 12.33
CA THR A 98 -1.58 21.16 13.02
C THR A 98 -0.90 22.12 12.04
N ALA A 99 -0.76 23.40 12.42
CA ALA A 99 -0.03 24.40 11.65
C ALA A 99 1.49 24.13 11.66
N ASN A 100 2.20 24.52 10.61
CA ASN A 100 3.65 24.37 10.48
C ASN A 100 4.16 22.92 10.66
N ALA A 101 3.34 21.93 10.30
CA ALA A 101 3.73 20.55 10.37
C ALA A 101 4.44 20.15 9.06
N THR A 102 5.68 19.68 9.19
CA THR A 102 6.42 19.13 8.04
C THR A 102 5.79 17.84 7.53
N GLN A 103 5.11 17.10 8.42
CA GLN A 103 4.40 15.86 8.11
C GLN A 103 3.33 15.55 9.16
N LEU A 104 2.13 15.26 8.67
CA LEU A 104 0.98 14.72 9.40
C LEU A 104 0.54 13.46 8.71
N PHE A 105 0.35 12.39 9.47
CA PHE A 105 -0.19 11.13 8.97
C PHE A 105 -1.69 11.12 9.17
N ILE A 106 -2.45 11.07 8.09
CA ILE A 106 -3.91 11.04 8.13
C ILE A 106 -4.36 9.60 8.21
N TYR A 107 -5.31 9.32 9.09
CA TYR A 107 -5.85 7.98 9.27
C TYR A 107 -7.36 8.00 9.43
N VAL A 108 -7.96 6.84 9.18
CA VAL A 108 -9.35 6.53 9.49
C VAL A 108 -9.36 5.46 10.57
N ASP A 109 -10.17 5.68 11.60
CA ASP A 109 -10.53 4.68 12.58
C ASP A 109 -11.89 4.10 12.26
N ARG A 110 -12.04 2.80 12.48
CA ARG A 110 -13.33 2.12 12.58
C ARG A 110 -13.61 1.85 14.06
N ASN A 111 -14.78 2.26 14.52
CA ASN A 111 -15.25 1.87 15.84
C ASN A 111 -15.57 0.36 15.84
N PRO A 112 -14.93 -0.47 16.70
CA PRO A 112 -15.11 -1.91 16.66
C PRO A 112 -16.55 -2.37 16.89
N SER A 113 -17.30 -1.66 17.73
CA SER A 113 -18.66 -2.01 18.16
C SER A 113 -19.74 -1.54 17.19
N THR A 114 -19.58 -0.35 16.60
CA THR A 114 -20.61 0.26 15.73
C THR A 114 -20.26 0.22 14.24
N GLY A 115 -18.98 0.02 13.91
CA GLY A 115 -18.49 0.14 12.54
C GLY A 115 -18.40 1.57 12.01
N ALA A 116 -18.74 2.58 12.82
CA ALA A 116 -18.63 3.99 12.45
C ALA A 116 -17.19 4.36 12.11
N LEU A 117 -17.02 5.19 11.08
CA LEU A 117 -15.71 5.65 10.61
C LEU A 117 -15.44 7.09 11.07
N THR A 118 -14.25 7.34 11.58
CA THR A 118 -13.83 8.69 12.00
C THR A 118 -12.41 8.98 11.53
N PHE A 119 -12.14 10.24 11.19
CA PHE A 119 -10.80 10.69 10.81
C PHE A 119 -9.97 11.09 12.04
N GLY A 120 -8.67 10.95 11.91
CA GLY A 120 -7.71 11.60 12.80
C GLY A 120 -6.36 11.79 12.11
N PHE A 121 -5.44 12.43 12.81
CA PHE A 121 -4.08 12.64 12.34
C PHE A 121 -3.07 12.62 13.48
N THR A 122 -1.80 12.40 13.15
CA THR A 122 -0.68 12.41 14.11
C THR A 122 0.60 12.92 13.46
N THR A 123 1.48 13.53 14.26
CA THR A 123 2.87 13.87 13.87
C THR A 123 3.87 12.77 14.22
N GLN A 124 3.50 11.79 15.07
CA GLN A 124 4.44 10.84 15.66
C GLN A 124 4.82 9.69 14.72
N GLY A 125 4.03 9.45 13.68
CA GLY A 125 4.29 8.41 12.70
C GLY A 125 3.84 7.02 13.15
N TYR A 126 4.23 6.04 12.33
CA TYR A 126 3.82 4.66 12.50
C TYR A 126 4.84 3.70 11.88
N ILE A 127 4.81 2.43 12.31
CA ILE A 127 5.68 1.37 11.78
C ILE A 127 4.92 0.08 11.54
N TYR A 128 5.46 -0.76 10.65
CA TYR A 128 5.01 -2.13 10.41
C TYR A 128 6.15 -3.07 10.81
N GLN A 129 5.97 -3.88 11.85
CA GLN A 129 7.01 -4.78 12.37
C GLN A 129 6.40 -5.99 13.09
N PHE A 130 7.11 -7.12 13.12
CA PHE A 130 6.74 -8.31 13.90
C PHE A 130 6.87 -8.12 15.41
N LYS A 131 7.78 -7.23 15.84
CA LYS A 131 8.02 -6.90 17.24
C LYS A 131 8.26 -5.41 17.36
N GLN A 132 7.67 -4.78 18.36
CA GLN A 132 7.97 -3.39 18.67
C GLN A 132 9.41 -3.24 19.17
N THR A 133 10.16 -2.33 18.54
CA THR A 133 11.57 -2.04 18.82
C THR A 133 11.81 -0.67 19.45
N ILE A 134 10.78 0.18 19.53
CA ILE A 134 10.91 1.55 20.06
C ILE A 134 10.84 1.52 21.59
N ALA A 135 11.93 1.96 22.24
CA ALA A 135 12.09 1.94 23.70
C ALA A 135 11.21 2.97 24.44
N SER A 136 10.91 4.11 23.80
CA SER A 136 10.11 5.19 24.41
C SER A 136 9.24 5.87 23.34
N PRO A 137 8.18 5.20 22.87
CA PRO A 137 7.29 5.77 21.87
C PRO A 137 6.53 6.97 22.44
N ALA A 138 6.33 7.99 21.62
CA ALA A 138 5.45 9.10 21.97
C ALA A 138 3.98 8.64 22.03
N ALA A 139 3.16 9.33 22.83
CA ALA A 139 1.72 9.12 22.81
C ALA A 139 1.19 9.34 21.38
N THR A 140 0.24 8.52 20.93
CA THR A 140 -0.28 8.49 19.55
C THR A 140 0.72 8.00 18.49
N PHE A 141 1.81 7.33 18.89
CA PHE A 141 2.59 6.53 17.97
C PHE A 141 1.83 5.25 17.58
N HIS A 142 1.91 4.84 16.32
CA HIS A 142 1.21 3.63 15.87
C HIS A 142 2.16 2.51 15.44
N TRP A 143 1.78 1.29 15.76
CA TRP A 143 2.52 0.10 15.36
C TRP A 143 1.53 -0.90 14.80
N PHE A 144 1.70 -1.24 13.52
CA PHE A 144 1.04 -2.40 12.94
C PHE A 144 1.86 -3.64 13.25
N ASP A 145 1.32 -4.47 14.12
CA ASP A 145 1.91 -5.71 14.57
C ASP A 145 1.67 -6.80 13.51
N LEU A 146 2.74 -7.19 12.81
CA LEU A 146 2.68 -8.19 11.74
C LEU A 146 2.46 -9.62 12.26
N THR A 147 2.71 -9.90 13.55
CA THR A 147 2.42 -11.23 14.10
C THR A 147 0.93 -11.43 14.32
N THR A 148 0.26 -10.40 14.84
CA THR A 148 -1.17 -10.47 15.14
C THR A 148 -2.05 -9.85 14.06
N PHE A 149 -1.48 -9.17 13.06
CA PHE A 149 -2.22 -8.41 12.05
C PHE A 149 -3.19 -7.39 12.65
N THR A 150 -2.71 -6.65 13.65
CA THR A 150 -3.50 -5.60 14.33
C THR A 150 -2.72 -4.30 14.39
N MET A 151 -3.41 -3.18 14.13
CA MET A 151 -2.86 -1.87 14.44
C MET A 151 -2.97 -1.64 15.95
N LYS A 152 -1.91 -1.06 16.54
CA LYS A 152 -1.87 -0.67 17.94
C LYS A 152 -1.45 0.79 18.05
N THR A 153 -2.03 1.51 19.01
CA THR A 153 -1.61 2.88 19.33
C THR A 153 -1.01 2.94 20.73
N TYR A 154 0.06 3.71 20.89
CA TYR A 154 0.63 3.96 22.20
C TYR A 154 -0.17 5.04 22.93
N THR A 155 -0.63 4.73 24.14
CA THR A 155 -1.45 5.65 24.98
C THR A 155 -0.61 6.53 25.90
N GLY A 156 0.72 6.42 25.86
CA GLY A 156 1.63 6.98 26.87
C GLY A 156 2.01 5.97 27.95
N SER A 157 1.33 4.81 28.01
CA SER A 157 1.65 3.72 28.94
C SER A 157 1.80 2.37 28.25
N ALA A 158 0.88 2.04 27.33
CA ALA A 158 0.88 0.76 26.63
C ALA A 158 0.41 0.89 25.19
N PHE A 159 0.73 -0.13 24.38
CA PHE A 159 0.15 -0.31 23.05
C PHE A 159 -1.22 -0.98 23.18
N VAL A 160 -2.27 -0.28 22.72
CA VAL A 160 -3.64 -0.80 22.73
C VAL A 160 -4.12 -1.05 21.29
N PRO A 161 -4.84 -2.14 21.01
CA PRO A 161 -5.36 -2.42 19.68
C PRO A 161 -6.36 -1.35 19.21
N VAL A 162 -6.27 -1.00 17.93
CA VAL A 162 -7.20 -0.10 17.23
C VAL A 162 -7.48 -0.62 15.83
N GLN A 163 -8.68 -0.39 15.30
CA GLN A 163 -8.99 -0.65 13.89
C GLN A 163 -8.74 0.63 13.10
N ARG A 164 -7.51 0.83 12.65
CA ARG A 164 -7.05 2.09 12.03
C ARG A 164 -6.35 1.83 10.73
N VAL A 165 -6.60 2.60 9.67
CA VAL A 165 -5.81 2.58 8.43
C VAL A 165 -5.23 3.97 8.20
N ILE A 166 -3.91 4.05 7.98
CA ILE A 166 -3.26 5.29 7.54
C ILE A 166 -3.49 5.43 6.04
N ILE A 167 -3.99 6.58 5.61
CA ILE A 167 -4.48 6.81 4.24
C ILE A 167 -3.63 7.79 3.43
N GLY A 168 -2.77 8.55 4.10
CA GLY A 168 -1.93 9.54 3.43
C GLY A 168 -1.10 10.40 4.37
N GLU A 169 -0.39 11.34 3.77
CA GLU A 169 0.44 12.33 4.46
C GLU A 169 0.09 13.74 4.02
N VAL A 170 0.26 14.69 4.94
CA VAL A 170 -0.01 16.10 4.69
C VAL A 170 1.10 16.94 5.29
N ALA A 171 1.52 18.00 4.58
CA ALA A 171 2.34 19.06 5.15
C ALA A 171 1.54 20.37 5.18
N THR A 172 1.81 21.20 6.19
CA THR A 172 1.12 22.48 6.39
C THR A 172 2.13 23.60 6.63
N ASN A 173 1.76 24.81 6.22
CA ASN A 173 2.37 26.03 6.73
C ASN A 173 1.50 26.59 7.87
N ALA A 174 1.65 27.88 8.19
CA ALA A 174 0.90 28.53 9.27
C ALA A 174 -0.63 28.51 9.06
N THR A 175 -1.11 28.55 7.81
CA THR A 175 -2.53 28.78 7.49
C THR A 175 -3.11 27.83 6.45
N SER A 176 -2.31 27.05 5.74
CA SER A 176 -2.75 26.21 4.65
C SER A 176 -1.99 24.88 4.57
N VAL A 177 -2.64 23.92 3.92
CA VAL A 177 -1.99 22.71 3.44
C VAL A 177 -1.05 23.05 2.28
N THR A 178 0.18 22.53 2.29
CA THR A 178 1.20 22.76 1.26
C THR A 178 1.51 21.53 0.44
N ASN A 179 1.28 20.33 0.97
CA ASN A 179 1.47 19.07 0.27
C ASN A 179 0.47 18.03 0.76
N VAL A 180 -0.02 17.20 -0.15
CA VAL A 180 -0.94 16.10 0.15
C VAL A 180 -0.52 14.87 -0.63
N ILE A 181 -0.40 13.74 0.06
CA ILE A 181 -0.10 12.44 -0.52
C ILE A 181 -1.26 11.51 -0.17
N THR A 182 -1.87 10.92 -1.20
CA THR A 182 -2.75 9.76 -1.03
C THR A 182 -1.90 8.49 -1.14
N TYR A 183 -2.07 7.56 -0.21
CA TYR A 183 -1.36 6.29 -0.30
C TYR A 183 -1.90 5.37 -1.38
N ALA A 184 -0.98 4.56 -1.90
CA ALA A 184 -1.23 3.55 -2.91
C ALA A 184 -2.36 2.61 -2.50
N TYR A 185 -3.34 2.43 -3.39
CA TYR A 185 -4.44 1.53 -3.15
C TYR A 185 -3.99 0.08 -3.24
N ARG A 186 -4.57 -0.76 -2.40
CA ARG A 186 -4.31 -2.20 -2.30
C ARG A 186 -2.84 -2.51 -2.03
N GLY A 187 -2.11 -1.57 -1.43
CA GLY A 187 -0.67 -1.69 -1.23
C GLY A 187 0.09 -1.94 -2.52
N HIS A 188 -0.41 -1.45 -3.66
CA HIS A 188 0.17 -1.66 -4.99
C HIS A 188 0.47 -0.30 -5.63
N PHE A 189 1.71 -0.11 -6.03
CA PHE A 189 2.20 1.05 -6.75
C PHE A 189 2.74 0.63 -8.12
N ALA A 190 2.43 1.42 -9.14
CA ALA A 190 3.09 1.34 -10.43
C ALA A 190 3.38 2.76 -10.90
N SER A 191 4.63 3.05 -11.27
CA SER A 191 4.98 4.34 -11.86
C SER A 191 4.44 4.47 -13.28
N ASN A 192 4.43 5.70 -13.80
CA ASN A 192 4.47 5.90 -15.26
C ASN A 192 5.79 5.35 -15.82
N TRP A 193 5.88 5.23 -17.15
CA TRP A 193 7.14 4.98 -17.82
C TRP A 193 8.11 6.14 -17.58
N ILE A 194 9.29 5.82 -17.06
CA ILE A 194 10.34 6.76 -16.73
C ILE A 194 11.41 6.65 -17.81
N ALA A 195 11.67 7.71 -18.55
CA ALA A 195 12.82 7.76 -19.45
C ALA A 195 14.10 7.65 -18.62
N VAL A 196 14.91 6.64 -18.92
CA VAL A 196 16.14 6.33 -18.20
C VAL A 196 17.35 6.34 -19.13
N ALA A 197 18.49 6.72 -18.57
CA ALA A 197 19.79 6.78 -19.23
C ALA A 197 20.86 6.18 -18.32
N ALA A 198 21.86 5.58 -18.96
CA ALA A 198 23.06 5.03 -18.33
C ALA A 198 23.69 6.03 -17.32
N ASN A 199 24.24 5.49 -16.24
CA ASN A 199 24.95 6.22 -15.18
C ASN A 199 24.13 7.32 -14.48
N THR A 200 22.80 7.24 -14.50
CA THR A 200 21.90 8.21 -13.88
C THR A 200 21.11 7.58 -12.73
N VAL A 201 20.94 8.32 -11.63
CA VAL A 201 20.10 7.92 -10.49
C VAL A 201 18.70 8.50 -10.66
N TYR A 202 17.70 7.64 -10.52
CA TYR A 202 16.28 7.97 -10.56
C TYR A 202 15.65 7.76 -9.19
N THR A 203 14.65 8.58 -8.87
CA THR A 203 13.91 8.52 -7.60
C THR A 203 12.42 8.42 -7.87
N VAL A 204 11.75 7.49 -7.20
CA VAL A 204 10.31 7.26 -7.33
C VAL A 204 9.66 7.30 -5.95
N ASN A 205 8.60 8.10 -5.83
CA ASN A 205 7.70 8.09 -4.67
C ASN A 205 6.70 6.94 -4.85
N HIS A 206 6.84 5.87 -4.06
CA HIS A 206 5.95 4.72 -4.19
C HIS A 206 4.67 4.86 -3.38
N ASN A 207 4.64 5.77 -2.39
CA ASN A 207 3.45 6.10 -1.58
C ASN A 207 2.74 4.87 -0.99
N LEU A 208 3.45 3.76 -0.77
CA LEU A 208 2.86 2.54 -0.22
C LEU A 208 2.47 2.69 1.24
N GLY A 209 2.79 3.81 1.89
CA GLY A 209 2.50 4.02 3.30
C GLY A 209 3.21 3.02 4.22
N VAL A 210 4.34 2.46 3.82
CA VAL A 210 5.15 1.54 4.60
C VAL A 210 6.55 1.48 4.00
N GLN A 211 7.58 1.32 4.85
CA GLN A 211 8.92 1.05 4.36
C GLN A 211 8.98 -0.32 3.67
N LEU A 212 9.59 -0.40 2.48
CA LEU A 212 9.65 -1.64 1.69
C LEU A 212 10.23 -2.83 2.48
N ALA A 213 11.26 -2.60 3.29
CA ALA A 213 11.87 -3.64 4.13
C ALA A 213 10.89 -4.19 5.19
N SER A 214 10.11 -3.31 5.83
CA SER A 214 9.05 -3.69 6.77
C SER A 214 7.89 -4.42 6.10
N ALA A 215 7.69 -4.17 4.81
CA ALA A 215 6.56 -4.69 4.06
C ALA A 215 6.79 -6.08 3.45
N SER A 216 8.01 -6.64 3.56
CA SER A 216 8.47 -7.71 2.65
C SER A 216 8.11 -7.37 1.20
N GLY A 217 8.30 -6.10 0.83
CA GLY A 217 7.75 -5.55 -0.40
C GLY A 217 8.35 -6.21 -1.63
N ASN A 218 7.51 -6.53 -2.61
CA ASN A 218 7.99 -7.00 -3.90
C ASN A 218 8.29 -5.78 -4.77
N LEU A 219 9.47 -5.77 -5.39
CA LEU A 219 9.90 -4.72 -6.30
C LEU A 219 10.16 -5.34 -7.68
N GLN A 220 9.54 -4.77 -8.70
CA GLN A 220 9.69 -5.19 -10.09
C GLN A 220 10.02 -4.00 -10.97
N PHE A 221 10.95 -4.20 -11.88
CA PHE A 221 11.29 -3.25 -12.93
C PHE A 221 10.90 -3.84 -14.27
N TRP A 222 10.10 -3.11 -15.01
CA TRP A 222 9.73 -3.45 -16.38
C TRP A 222 10.45 -2.49 -17.31
N THR A 223 10.91 -2.99 -18.46
CA THR A 223 11.63 -2.18 -19.43
C THR A 223 10.82 -2.01 -20.72
N SER A 224 11.04 -0.92 -21.43
CA SER A 224 10.49 -0.68 -22.77
C SER A 224 11.45 0.22 -23.55
N ALA A 225 11.60 -0.02 -24.85
CA ALA A 225 12.37 0.85 -25.73
C ALA A 225 11.59 2.14 -26.09
N THR A 226 10.26 2.09 -26.09
CA THR A 226 9.39 3.16 -26.62
C THR A 226 8.58 3.88 -25.55
N GLY A 227 8.48 3.33 -24.33
CA GLY A 227 7.67 3.91 -23.26
C GLY A 227 6.16 3.74 -23.45
N SER A 228 5.75 2.94 -24.44
CA SER A 228 4.36 2.51 -24.66
C SER A 228 4.37 0.98 -24.71
N GLU A 229 3.52 0.34 -23.90
CA GLU A 229 3.47 -1.12 -23.69
C GLU A 229 3.55 -1.90 -25.02
N GLY A 230 4.57 -2.76 -25.15
CA GLY A 230 4.82 -3.55 -26.37
C GLY A 230 5.82 -4.69 -26.15
N ASP A 231 6.91 -4.44 -25.43
CA ASP A 231 7.99 -5.43 -25.19
C ASP A 231 8.42 -5.46 -23.72
N ALA A 232 7.46 -5.60 -22.81
CA ALA A 232 7.72 -5.39 -21.40
C ALA A 232 8.45 -6.60 -20.78
N VAL A 233 9.79 -6.59 -20.81
CA VAL A 233 10.65 -7.61 -20.16
C VAL A 233 11.00 -7.15 -18.74
N LEU A 234 10.92 -8.08 -17.78
CA LEU A 234 11.38 -7.85 -16.41
C LEU A 234 12.89 -7.55 -16.44
N ALA A 235 13.28 -6.37 -15.95
CA ALA A 235 14.68 -5.99 -15.87
C ALA A 235 15.42 -6.92 -14.92
N THR A 236 16.67 -7.21 -15.24
CA THR A 236 17.55 -7.96 -14.34
C THR A 236 18.20 -7.02 -13.32
N PRO A 237 18.34 -7.44 -12.05
CA PRO A 237 19.29 -6.81 -11.13
C PRO A 237 20.67 -6.76 -11.76
N SER A 238 21.47 -5.75 -11.41
CA SER A 238 22.70 -5.47 -12.14
C SER A 238 23.65 -6.67 -12.23
N VAL A 239 24.05 -7.04 -13.43
CA VAL A 239 25.07 -8.06 -13.68
C VAL A 239 26.33 -7.39 -14.21
N TYR A 240 27.49 -7.78 -13.66
CA TYR A 240 28.79 -7.36 -14.18
C TYR A 240 29.38 -8.45 -15.07
N PHE A 241 29.58 -8.15 -16.35
CA PHE A 241 30.12 -9.08 -17.34
C PHE A 241 30.97 -8.33 -18.37
N ASN A 242 32.13 -8.87 -18.74
CA ASN A 242 33.07 -8.25 -19.69
C ASN A 242 33.35 -6.76 -19.42
N ALA A 243 33.62 -6.42 -18.15
CA ALA A 243 33.87 -5.06 -17.71
C ALA A 243 32.72 -4.05 -17.94
N LYS A 244 31.48 -4.57 -18.03
CA LYS A 244 30.25 -3.77 -18.22
C LYS A 244 29.16 -4.21 -17.24
N TYR A 245 28.35 -3.25 -16.80
CA TYR A 245 27.19 -3.47 -15.97
C TYR A 245 25.89 -3.40 -16.80
N TYR A 246 25.02 -4.38 -16.61
CA TYR A 246 23.74 -4.50 -17.31
C TYR A 246 22.60 -4.50 -16.30
N GLY A 247 21.54 -3.73 -16.54
CA GLY A 247 20.33 -3.73 -15.72
C GLY A 247 20.31 -2.62 -14.67
N TYR A 248 19.68 -2.89 -13.51
CA TYR A 248 19.44 -1.87 -12.49
C TYR A 248 20.09 -2.17 -11.14
N GLN A 249 20.41 -1.12 -10.40
CA GLN A 249 20.86 -1.18 -9.00
C GLN A 249 19.92 -0.34 -8.16
N THR A 250 19.38 -0.91 -7.09
CA THR A 250 18.71 -0.09 -6.07
C THR A 250 19.76 0.67 -5.27
N ASN A 251 19.45 1.92 -4.95
CA ASN A 251 20.29 2.77 -4.13
C ASN A 251 19.49 3.20 -2.89
N ASN A 252 20.09 3.12 -1.71
CA ASN A 252 19.42 3.44 -0.44
C ASN A 252 19.96 4.73 0.20
N ALA A 253 20.42 5.68 -0.61
CA ALA A 253 21.10 6.89 -0.15
C ALA A 253 20.18 8.12 0.07
N VAL A 254 18.89 7.95 0.36
CA VAL A 254 17.92 9.06 0.48
C VAL A 254 17.38 9.31 1.89
N SER A 255 17.23 10.60 2.22
CA SER A 255 16.35 11.06 3.30
C SER A 255 14.90 10.66 2.98
N ALA A 256 14.16 10.13 3.97
CA ALA A 256 12.81 9.56 3.81
C ALA A 256 12.73 8.26 2.99
N ALA A 257 13.70 7.35 3.18
CA ALA A 257 13.77 6.02 2.57
C ALA A 257 12.53 5.11 2.74
N TRP A 258 11.54 5.51 3.54
CA TRP A 258 10.33 4.73 3.75
C TRP A 258 9.25 4.95 2.68
N LYS A 259 9.35 6.04 1.87
CA LYS A 259 8.43 6.34 0.76
C LYS A 259 9.11 6.49 -0.61
N LEU A 260 10.44 6.48 -0.62
CA LEU A 260 11.27 6.67 -1.80
C LEU A 260 11.96 5.36 -2.16
N LEU A 261 11.97 5.04 -3.44
CA LEU A 261 12.95 4.13 -4.03
C LEU A 261 13.90 4.94 -4.90
N GLN A 262 15.20 4.75 -4.73
CA GLN A 262 16.16 5.13 -5.75
C GLN A 262 16.67 3.91 -6.48
N PHE A 263 16.90 4.09 -7.78
CA PHE A 263 17.58 3.12 -8.60
C PHE A 263 18.46 3.82 -9.62
N ALA A 264 19.45 3.11 -10.12
CA ALA A 264 20.31 3.59 -11.20
C ALA A 264 20.49 2.48 -12.23
N THR A 265 20.78 2.90 -13.45
CA THR A 265 21.38 2.04 -14.48
C THR A 265 22.86 2.43 -14.61
N LYS A 266 23.69 1.50 -15.05
CA LYS A 266 25.14 1.73 -15.20
C LYS A 266 25.49 1.83 -16.68
N ASP A 267 26.20 0.87 -17.27
CA ASP A 267 26.59 0.95 -18.68
C ASP A 267 25.40 0.76 -19.63
N PHE A 268 24.51 -0.18 -19.32
CA PHE A 268 23.37 -0.50 -20.19
C PHE A 268 22.05 -0.62 -19.41
N VAL A 269 20.99 -0.17 -20.07
CA VAL A 269 19.62 -0.07 -19.55
C VAL A 269 18.80 -1.29 -19.94
N LEU A 270 18.75 -1.63 -21.22
CA LEU A 270 17.94 -2.73 -21.74
C LEU A 270 18.57 -3.35 -22.98
N LEU A 271 18.09 -4.54 -23.33
CA LEU A 271 18.35 -5.19 -24.60
C LEU A 271 17.14 -4.93 -25.49
N ASP A 272 17.32 -4.36 -26.67
CA ASP A 272 16.22 -4.17 -27.61
C ASP A 272 15.83 -5.47 -28.33
N THR A 273 14.76 -5.42 -29.12
CA THR A 273 14.28 -6.56 -29.91
C THR A 273 15.27 -7.06 -30.96
N SER A 274 16.34 -6.32 -31.23
CA SER A 274 17.43 -6.66 -32.15
C SER A 274 18.67 -7.18 -31.42
N ASN A 275 18.57 -7.48 -30.11
CA ASN A 275 19.67 -7.91 -29.26
C ASN A 275 20.82 -6.89 -29.16
N ASN A 276 20.53 -5.60 -29.30
CA ASN A 276 21.50 -4.54 -29.06
C ASN A 276 21.31 -3.95 -27.66
N TRP A 277 22.42 -3.81 -26.95
CA TRP A 277 22.42 -3.17 -25.64
C TRP A 277 22.27 -1.66 -25.77
N GLN A 278 21.24 -1.12 -25.12
CA GLN A 278 20.88 0.28 -25.17
C GLN A 278 21.35 1.02 -23.90
N THR A 279 21.84 2.24 -24.09
CA THR A 279 22.22 3.14 -22.99
C THR A 279 21.06 4.04 -22.54
N THR A 280 19.94 4.00 -23.25
CA THR A 280 18.69 4.69 -22.93
C THR A 280 17.49 3.77 -23.08
N GLY A 281 16.40 4.09 -22.41
CA GLY A 281 15.15 3.36 -22.54
C GLY A 281 14.11 3.88 -21.57
N TYR A 282 13.11 3.05 -21.26
CA TYR A 282 12.07 3.38 -20.31
C TYR A 282 11.94 2.28 -19.27
N TYR A 283 11.85 2.68 -18.00
CA TYR A 283 11.55 1.78 -16.91
C TYR A 283 10.17 2.10 -16.33
N GLN A 284 9.41 1.06 -16.02
CA GLN A 284 8.26 1.17 -15.13
C GLN A 284 8.57 0.41 -13.84
N VAL A 285 8.39 1.07 -12.71
CA VAL A 285 8.64 0.52 -11.39
C VAL A 285 7.32 0.09 -10.78
N ARG A 286 7.20 -1.18 -10.42
CA ARG A 286 6.03 -1.73 -9.73
C ARG A 286 6.43 -2.23 -8.35
N MET A 287 5.63 -1.90 -7.35
CA MET A 287 5.86 -2.31 -5.97
C MET A 287 4.59 -2.79 -5.32
N THR A 288 4.67 -3.87 -4.55
CA THR A 288 3.58 -4.34 -3.72
C THR A 288 4.02 -4.59 -2.30
N ARG A 289 3.11 -4.41 -1.34
CA ARG A 289 3.28 -4.98 0.00
C ARG A 289 3.27 -6.51 -0.09
N GLY A 290 3.99 -7.18 0.80
CA GLY A 290 4.16 -8.64 0.80
C GLY A 290 2.97 -9.44 1.38
N TRP A 291 1.85 -8.77 1.67
CA TRP A 291 0.63 -9.35 2.26
C TRP A 291 -0.61 -8.62 1.76
#